data_AF-A0AAV0ND81-F1
#
_entry.id   AF-A0AAV0ND81-F1
#
_cell.length_a   1.000
_cell.length_b   1.000
_cell.length_c   1.000
_cell.angle_alpha   90.00
_cell.angle_beta   90.00
_cell.angle_gamma   90.00
#
_symmetry.space_group_name_H-M   'P 1'
#
loop_
_entity.id
_entity.type
_entity.pdbx_description
1 polymer ?
#
loop_
_entity_poly.entity_id
_entity_poly.type
_entity_poly.pdbx_seq_one_letter_code
_entity_poly.pdbx_strand_id
1 'polypeptide(L)'
;MKSLPHSDPRSFSRQVEIHSQYCTGSFHQQHSDLLARVHRSWLFFPWHRMFLYFHERILGSLIGDETFALPFWGWDSPDGMTLPEIYLIGSFNDNHRDPTHYPPTVADLNFQRLDPTRSMSEEHVRLNLALIYNHMVSDAKMAELFMGCPFKTGEYEECPKSIEWAPHNPPHTWLGSPEIDGRQDMGAFYAAARDLIFYAHHSIVDPQGF
;
A
#
# COMPACT_ATOMS: atom_id res chain seq x y z
N MET A 1 4.86 -11.84 15.81
CA MET A 1 5.48 -11.87 14.46
C MET A 1 6.93 -11.36 14.46
N LYS A 2 7.22 -10.13 14.93
CA LYS A 2 8.59 -9.56 14.95
C LYS A 2 9.64 -10.37 15.74
N SER A 3 9.21 -11.19 16.71
CA SER A 3 10.08 -12.06 17.51
C SER A 3 10.41 -13.42 16.88
N LEU A 4 9.77 -13.79 15.77
CA LEU A 4 10.04 -15.07 15.12
C LEU A 4 11.42 -15.04 14.43
N PRO A 5 12.15 -16.17 14.39
CA PRO A 5 13.42 -16.25 13.69
C PRO A 5 13.24 -16.08 12.18
N HIS A 6 14.26 -15.56 11.49
CA HIS A 6 14.23 -15.35 10.03
C HIS A 6 13.92 -16.62 9.22
N SER A 7 14.34 -17.79 9.71
CA SER A 7 14.04 -19.08 9.08
C SER A 7 12.55 -19.46 9.09
N ASP A 8 11.74 -18.83 9.95
CA ASP A 8 10.29 -19.01 9.96
C ASP A 8 9.67 -18.14 8.83
N PRO A 9 8.96 -18.73 7.84
CA PRO A 9 8.33 -17.97 6.75
C PRO A 9 7.25 -16.98 7.23
N ARG A 10 6.78 -17.12 8.46
CA ARG A 10 5.81 -16.24 9.11
C ARG A 10 6.46 -15.04 9.80
N SER A 11 7.78 -15.02 9.91
CA SER A 11 8.49 -13.91 10.56
C SER A 11 8.29 -12.61 9.81
N PHE A 12 8.35 -11.50 10.54
CA PHE A 12 8.11 -10.18 9.97
C PHE A 12 9.07 -9.85 8.82
N SER A 13 10.34 -10.22 8.96
CA SER A 13 11.34 -10.06 7.90
C SER A 13 11.00 -10.85 6.63
N ARG A 14 10.47 -12.07 6.76
CA ARG A 14 10.03 -12.86 5.59
C ARG A 14 8.79 -12.27 4.93
N GLN A 15 7.86 -11.73 5.71
CA GLN A 15 6.70 -11.00 5.18
C GLN A 15 7.14 -9.75 4.38
N VAL A 16 8.12 -8.99 4.89
CA VAL A 16 8.73 -7.85 4.17
C VAL A 16 9.40 -8.31 2.85
N GLU A 17 10.16 -9.40 2.90
CA GLU A 17 10.86 -9.94 1.73
C GLU A 17 9.89 -10.40 0.63
N ILE A 18 8.74 -10.97 0.99
CA ILE A 18 7.70 -11.37 0.01
C ILE A 18 7.27 -10.16 -0.83
N HIS A 19 6.91 -9.05 -0.20
CA HIS A 19 6.56 -7.83 -0.94
C HIS A 19 7.72 -7.34 -1.81
N SER A 20 8.92 -7.26 -1.23
CA SER A 20 10.11 -6.82 -1.98
C SER A 20 10.34 -7.67 -3.24
N GLN A 21 10.28 -8.99 -3.13
CA GLN A 21 10.61 -9.90 -4.23
C GLN A 21 9.62 -9.81 -5.40
N TYR A 22 8.32 -9.78 -5.11
CA TYR A 22 7.27 -9.71 -6.13
C TYR A 22 7.12 -8.32 -6.77
N CYS A 23 7.56 -7.27 -6.09
CA CYS A 23 7.43 -5.90 -6.58
C CYS A 23 8.67 -5.39 -7.32
N THR A 24 9.87 -5.88 -6.97
CA THR A 24 11.13 -5.44 -7.60
C THR A 24 11.60 -6.31 -8.76
N GLY A 25 10.89 -7.40 -9.07
CA GLY A 25 11.25 -8.30 -10.16
C GLY A 25 12.31 -9.31 -9.77
N SER A 26 12.15 -9.99 -8.63
CA SER A 26 13.10 -11.04 -8.20
C SER A 26 12.88 -12.40 -8.88
N PHE A 27 11.82 -12.56 -9.66
CA PHE A 27 11.48 -13.81 -10.34
C PHE A 27 11.39 -13.60 -11.84
N HIS A 28 11.89 -14.56 -12.63
CA HIS A 28 11.62 -14.59 -14.08
C HIS A 28 10.22 -15.10 -14.36
N GLN A 29 9.61 -14.57 -15.41
CA GLN A 29 8.41 -15.15 -15.98
C GLN A 29 8.74 -16.54 -16.54
N GLN A 30 7.83 -17.49 -16.38
CA GLN A 30 8.04 -18.83 -16.94
C GLN A 30 8.22 -18.74 -18.46
N HIS A 31 9.27 -19.34 -19.02
CA HIS A 31 9.56 -19.30 -20.46
C HIS A 31 9.88 -17.91 -21.05
N SER A 32 10.31 -16.95 -20.24
CA SER A 32 10.73 -15.62 -20.69
C SER A 32 11.86 -15.06 -19.81
N ASP A 33 12.76 -14.27 -20.40
CA ASP A 33 13.80 -13.56 -19.64
C ASP A 33 13.25 -12.33 -18.90
N LEU A 34 12.00 -11.94 -19.16
CA LEU A 34 11.34 -10.84 -18.46
C LEU A 34 11.13 -11.19 -16.98
N LEU A 35 11.22 -10.17 -16.13
CA LEU A 35 10.96 -10.28 -14.70
C LEU A 35 9.45 -10.18 -14.44
N ALA A 36 8.95 -11.00 -13.51
CA ALA A 36 7.58 -10.93 -13.02
C ALA A 36 7.44 -9.76 -12.04
N ARG A 37 6.42 -8.92 -12.25
CA ARG A 37 6.07 -7.79 -11.37
C ARG A 37 4.56 -7.79 -11.16
N VAL A 38 4.16 -7.68 -9.91
CA VAL A 38 2.73 -7.68 -9.52
C VAL A 38 2.09 -6.30 -9.62
N HIS A 39 2.91 -5.25 -9.59
CA HIS A 39 2.50 -3.87 -9.80
C HIS A 39 2.37 -3.54 -11.29
N ARG A 40 1.59 -2.51 -11.60
CA ARG A 40 1.34 -1.91 -12.93
C ARG A 40 0.67 -2.85 -13.93
N SER A 41 -0.11 -3.79 -13.41
CA SER A 41 -0.89 -4.77 -14.17
C SER A 41 -2.11 -5.20 -13.38
N TRP A 42 -3.02 -5.93 -14.02
CA TRP A 42 -4.21 -6.51 -13.36
C TRP A 42 -3.90 -7.46 -12.18
N LEU A 43 -2.62 -7.82 -11.96
CA LEU A 43 -2.19 -8.66 -10.83
C LEU A 43 -2.15 -7.88 -9.52
N PHE A 44 -2.17 -6.54 -9.57
CA PHE A 44 -2.07 -5.67 -8.41
C PHE A 44 -3.08 -6.05 -7.32
N PHE A 45 -4.37 -6.04 -7.63
CA PHE A 45 -5.42 -6.38 -6.66
C PHE A 45 -5.35 -7.83 -6.15
N PRO A 46 -5.40 -8.87 -7.01
CA PRO A 46 -5.46 -10.25 -6.52
C PRO A 46 -4.20 -10.68 -5.77
N TRP A 47 -3.02 -10.15 -6.13
CA TRP A 47 -1.80 -10.47 -5.42
C TRP A 47 -1.79 -9.84 -4.02
N HIS A 48 -2.13 -8.56 -3.88
CA HIS A 48 -2.18 -7.89 -2.57
C HIS A 48 -3.27 -8.49 -1.67
N ARG A 49 -4.43 -8.86 -2.23
CA ARG A 49 -5.47 -9.63 -1.50
C ARG A 49 -4.91 -10.91 -0.89
N MET A 50 -4.23 -11.73 -1.70
CA MET A 50 -3.67 -12.98 -1.18
C MET A 50 -2.54 -12.73 -0.18
N PHE A 51 -1.73 -11.70 -0.39
CA PHE A 51 -0.68 -11.32 0.56
C PHE A 51 -1.27 -10.94 1.93
N LEU A 52 -2.29 -10.08 1.95
CA LEU A 52 -2.99 -9.68 3.18
C LEU A 52 -3.75 -10.83 3.82
N TYR A 53 -4.44 -11.66 3.04
CA TYR A 53 -5.15 -12.83 3.53
C TYR A 53 -4.23 -13.76 4.36
N PHE A 54 -3.06 -14.11 3.82
CA PHE A 54 -2.12 -14.95 4.58
C PHE A 54 -1.48 -14.19 5.74
N HIS A 55 -1.19 -12.90 5.58
CA HIS A 55 -0.63 -12.08 6.66
C HIS A 55 -1.57 -12.01 7.88
N GLU A 56 -2.84 -11.71 7.65
CA GLU A 56 -3.90 -11.66 8.67
C GLU A 56 -4.04 -13.00 9.40
N ARG A 57 -4.12 -14.11 8.65
CA ARG A 57 -4.22 -15.45 9.24
C ARG A 57 -2.98 -15.85 10.04
N ILE A 58 -1.79 -15.45 9.59
CA ILE A 58 -0.56 -15.66 10.35
C ILE A 58 -0.64 -14.89 11.67
N LEU A 59 -1.04 -13.61 11.65
CA LEU A 59 -1.19 -12.81 12.88
C LEU A 59 -2.17 -13.45 13.86
N GLY A 60 -3.37 -13.82 13.40
CA GLY A 60 -4.37 -14.52 14.20
C GLY A 60 -3.83 -15.82 14.80
N SER A 61 -3.15 -16.64 14.00
CA SER A 61 -2.54 -17.90 14.47
C SER A 61 -1.47 -17.69 15.55
N LEU A 62 -0.74 -16.58 15.51
CA LEU A 62 0.33 -16.29 16.47
C LEU A 62 -0.20 -15.83 17.84
N ILE A 63 -1.45 -15.36 17.89
CA ILE A 63 -2.11 -14.91 19.13
C ILE A 63 -3.23 -15.86 19.57
N GLY A 64 -3.53 -16.89 18.79
CA GLY A 64 -4.60 -17.85 19.08
C GLY A 64 -6.00 -17.29 18.84
N ASP A 65 -6.15 -16.32 17.93
CA ASP A 65 -7.42 -15.68 17.58
C ASP A 65 -7.72 -15.87 16.09
N GLU A 66 -8.65 -16.77 15.77
CA GLU A 66 -9.09 -17.02 14.39
C GLU A 66 -10.04 -15.94 13.85
N THR A 67 -10.48 -15.01 14.70
CA THR A 67 -11.35 -13.87 14.34
C THR A 67 -10.57 -12.57 14.16
N PHE A 68 -9.24 -12.61 14.35
CA PHE A 68 -8.38 -11.47 14.13
C PHE A 68 -8.56 -10.90 12.72
N ALA A 69 -8.76 -9.59 12.64
CA ALA A 69 -8.88 -8.84 11.39
C ALA A 69 -7.86 -7.71 11.36
N LEU A 70 -7.25 -7.47 10.20
CA LEU A 70 -6.40 -6.31 9.98
C LEU A 70 -7.24 -5.02 10.01
N PRO A 71 -6.75 -3.95 10.66
CA PRO A 71 -7.35 -2.64 10.50
C PRO A 71 -7.09 -2.12 9.08
N PHE A 72 -7.92 -1.21 8.62
CA PHE A 72 -7.69 -0.45 7.39
C PHE A 72 -7.45 1.03 7.70
N TRP A 73 -6.66 1.70 6.88
CA TRP A 73 -6.50 3.15 6.95
C TRP A 73 -7.61 3.82 6.13
N GLY A 74 -8.65 4.30 6.81
CA GLY A 74 -9.88 4.88 6.22
C GLY A 74 -9.72 6.23 5.52
N TRP A 75 -8.70 6.41 4.67
CA TRP A 75 -8.42 7.69 4.01
C TRP A 75 -9.48 8.11 2.97
N ASP A 76 -10.49 7.28 2.72
CA ASP A 76 -11.65 7.58 1.90
C ASP A 76 -12.78 8.31 2.65
N SER A 77 -12.68 8.38 3.97
CA SER A 77 -13.58 9.14 4.83
C SER A 77 -12.84 10.31 5.49
N PRO A 78 -13.46 11.50 5.60
CA PRO A 78 -12.82 12.66 6.24
C PRO A 78 -12.21 12.36 7.61
N ASP A 79 -12.88 11.56 8.43
CA ASP A 79 -12.43 11.22 9.79
C ASP A 79 -11.23 10.26 9.80
N GLY A 80 -10.99 9.53 8.70
CA GLY A 80 -9.88 8.58 8.56
C GLY A 80 -8.75 9.07 7.65
N MET A 81 -8.81 10.31 7.17
CA MET A 81 -7.81 10.89 6.25
C MET A 81 -6.47 11.22 6.91
N THR A 82 -6.38 11.29 8.24
CA THR A 82 -5.11 11.49 8.93
C THR A 82 -4.41 10.16 9.20
N LEU A 83 -3.11 10.20 9.47
CA LEU A 83 -2.36 9.02 9.93
C LEU A 83 -2.97 8.50 11.25
N PRO A 84 -3.46 7.25 11.34
CA PRO A 84 -4.14 6.78 12.55
C PRO A 84 -3.19 6.74 13.75
N GLU A 85 -3.63 7.24 14.91
CA GLU A 85 -2.78 7.43 16.11
C GLU A 85 -2.11 6.15 16.61
N ILE A 86 -2.73 4.98 16.39
CA ILE A 86 -2.14 3.67 16.75
C ILE A 86 -0.78 3.46 16.09
N TYR A 87 -0.55 4.05 14.91
CA TYR A 87 0.73 3.94 14.21
C TYR A 87 1.80 4.88 14.77
N LEU A 88 1.49 5.80 15.68
CA LEU A 88 2.47 6.71 16.28
C LEU A 88 3.09 6.17 17.58
N ILE A 89 2.65 5.00 18.05
CA ILE A 89 2.99 4.48 19.37
C ILE A 89 3.64 3.10 19.33
N GLY A 90 4.55 2.87 20.28
CA GLY A 90 5.13 1.56 20.58
C GLY A 90 5.71 0.84 19.35
N SER A 91 5.33 -0.43 19.16
CA SER A 91 5.83 -1.28 18.08
C SER A 91 5.26 -0.95 16.69
N PHE A 92 4.26 -0.07 16.61
CA PHE A 92 3.64 0.39 15.37
C PHE A 92 4.24 1.68 14.82
N ASN A 93 5.01 2.39 15.64
CA ASN A 93 5.79 3.54 15.19
C ASN A 93 6.93 3.10 14.27
N ASP A 94 7.16 3.90 13.24
CA ASP A 94 8.25 3.78 12.29
C ASP A 94 8.94 5.15 12.17
N ASN A 95 10.27 5.16 12.28
CA ASN A 95 11.07 6.39 12.23
C ASN A 95 11.41 6.83 10.79
N HIS A 96 11.01 6.05 9.79
CA HIS A 96 11.22 6.33 8.38
C HIS A 96 10.01 7.01 7.71
N ARG A 97 9.19 7.71 8.50
CA ARG A 97 8.05 8.49 8.01
C ARG A 97 8.38 9.98 7.99
N ASP A 98 7.67 10.74 7.15
CA ASP A 98 7.72 12.20 7.13
C ASP A 98 6.96 12.77 8.35
N PRO A 99 7.65 13.36 9.35
CA PRO A 99 6.99 13.83 10.57
C PRO A 99 6.08 15.05 10.32
N THR A 100 6.22 15.74 9.18
CA THR A 100 5.32 16.85 8.82
C THR A 100 3.92 16.36 8.42
N HIS A 101 3.79 15.06 8.15
CA HIS A 101 2.56 14.38 7.75
C HIS A 101 1.84 13.67 8.91
N TYR A 102 2.26 13.91 10.16
CA TYR A 102 1.55 13.39 11.32
C TYR A 102 0.27 14.18 11.59
N PRO A 103 -0.71 13.62 12.34
CA PRO A 103 -1.93 14.33 12.69
C PRO A 103 -1.61 15.70 13.32
N PRO A 104 -2.37 16.75 12.97
CA PRO A 104 -3.65 16.72 12.24
C PRO A 104 -3.52 16.73 10.71
N THR A 105 -2.35 16.47 10.14
CA THR A 105 -2.14 16.50 8.69
C THR A 105 -2.94 15.40 7.97
N VAL A 106 -3.70 15.80 6.94
CA VAL A 106 -4.54 14.97 6.08
C VAL A 106 -3.68 14.41 4.95
N ALA A 107 -3.83 13.11 4.69
CA ALA A 107 -3.18 12.44 3.57
C ALA A 107 -3.52 13.13 2.25
N ASP A 108 -2.50 13.48 1.48
CA ASP A 108 -2.72 13.97 0.11
C ASP A 108 -2.81 12.77 -0.84
N LEU A 109 -4.03 12.43 -1.26
CA LEU A 109 -4.30 11.30 -2.15
C LEU A 109 -3.87 11.56 -3.60
N ASN A 110 -3.35 12.75 -3.88
CA ASN A 110 -2.72 13.13 -5.15
C ASN A 110 -1.33 13.71 -4.93
N PHE A 111 -0.65 13.34 -3.84
CA PHE A 111 0.64 13.90 -3.46
C PHE A 111 1.67 13.85 -4.60
N GLN A 112 2.24 15.01 -4.91
CA GLN A 112 3.34 15.15 -5.86
C GLN A 112 4.53 15.77 -5.15
N ARG A 113 5.71 15.14 -5.31
CA ARG A 113 6.95 15.54 -4.62
C ARG A 113 7.38 17.00 -4.87
N LEU A 114 6.91 17.60 -5.98
CA LEU A 114 7.29 18.94 -6.43
C LEU A 114 6.36 20.05 -5.93
N ASP A 115 5.27 19.72 -5.24
CA ASP A 115 4.36 20.71 -4.64
C ASP A 115 4.01 20.35 -3.18
N PRO A 116 4.97 20.48 -2.25
CA PRO A 116 4.76 20.16 -0.84
C PRO A 116 3.95 21.21 -0.08
N THR A 117 3.51 22.30 -0.74
CA THR A 117 2.94 23.49 -0.06
C THR A 117 1.42 23.50 0.04
N ARG A 118 0.77 22.36 -0.25
CA ARG A 118 -0.68 22.28 -0.28
C ARG A 118 -1.26 22.37 1.13
N SER A 119 -1.84 23.54 1.43
CA SER A 119 -2.35 23.93 2.75
C SER A 119 -3.50 23.06 3.25
N MET A 120 -3.30 22.40 4.38
CA MET A 120 -4.27 21.71 5.25
C MET A 120 -5.62 22.43 5.41
N SER A 121 -6.55 22.20 4.48
CA SER A 121 -7.82 22.93 4.40
C SER A 121 -8.97 21.98 4.06
N GLU A 122 -10.20 22.42 4.31
CA GLU A 122 -11.42 21.72 3.85
C GLU A 122 -11.38 21.44 2.33
N GLU A 123 -10.63 22.23 1.57
CA GLU A 123 -10.39 22.02 0.15
C GLU A 123 -9.67 20.68 -0.12
N HIS A 124 -8.69 20.29 0.70
CA HIS A 124 -7.98 19.01 0.54
C HIS A 124 -8.89 17.81 0.74
N VAL A 125 -9.72 17.85 1.77
CA VAL A 125 -10.72 16.79 2.00
C VAL A 125 -11.64 16.68 0.77
N ARG A 126 -12.11 17.81 0.21
CA ARG A 126 -12.94 17.81 -1.00
C ARG A 126 -12.19 17.29 -2.23
N LEU A 127 -10.92 17.63 -2.40
CA LEU A 127 -10.08 17.15 -3.51
C LEU A 127 -9.84 15.64 -3.40
N ASN A 128 -9.56 15.13 -2.20
CA ASN A 128 -9.43 13.70 -1.93
C ASN A 128 -10.70 12.94 -2.28
N LEU A 129 -11.87 13.42 -1.82
CA LEU A 129 -13.16 12.79 -2.12
C LEU A 129 -13.48 12.81 -3.62
N ALA A 130 -13.19 13.93 -4.31
CA ALA A 130 -13.37 14.02 -5.76
C ALA A 130 -12.43 13.08 -6.52
N LEU A 131 -11.18 12.93 -6.06
CA LEU A 131 -10.22 11.99 -6.62
C LEU A 131 -10.72 10.55 -6.47
N ILE A 132 -11.16 10.16 -5.27
CA ILE A 132 -11.70 8.83 -5.03
C ILE A 132 -12.90 8.57 -5.95
N TYR A 133 -13.83 9.53 -6.07
CA TYR A 133 -14.96 9.40 -7.00
C TYR A 133 -14.50 9.19 -8.44
N ASN A 134 -13.52 9.96 -8.91
CA ASN A 134 -13.02 9.80 -10.27
C ASN A 134 -12.39 8.43 -10.48
N HIS A 135 -11.51 8.01 -9.58
CA HIS A 135 -10.80 6.75 -9.72
C HIS A 135 -11.69 5.53 -9.48
N MET A 136 -12.71 5.60 -8.62
CA MET A 136 -13.66 4.50 -8.39
C MET A 136 -14.84 4.47 -9.37
N VAL A 137 -15.21 5.61 -9.97
CA VAL A 137 -16.44 5.74 -10.76
C VAL A 137 -16.18 6.22 -12.17
N SER A 138 -15.59 7.41 -12.36
CA SER A 138 -15.45 8.05 -13.67
C SER A 138 -14.47 7.31 -14.57
N ASP A 139 -13.33 6.92 -14.01
CA ASP A 139 -12.21 6.32 -14.75
C ASP A 139 -12.28 4.79 -14.75
N ALA A 140 -13.00 4.18 -13.80
CA ALA A 140 -13.09 2.72 -13.63
C ALA A 140 -14.29 2.08 -14.38
N LYS A 141 -14.59 2.53 -15.61
CA LYS A 141 -15.77 2.05 -16.36
C LYS A 141 -15.66 0.61 -16.87
N MET A 142 -14.46 0.06 -16.93
CA MET A 142 -14.16 -1.29 -17.42
C MET A 142 -13.15 -1.95 -16.49
N ALA A 143 -13.11 -3.29 -16.49
CA ALA A 143 -12.19 -4.04 -15.64
C ALA A 143 -10.73 -3.64 -15.87
N GLU A 144 -10.31 -3.45 -17.12
CA GLU A 144 -8.95 -3.05 -17.49
C GLU A 144 -8.64 -1.60 -17.05
N LEU A 145 -9.66 -0.74 -16.97
CA LEU A 145 -9.50 0.63 -16.47
C LEU A 145 -9.48 0.70 -14.94
N PHE A 146 -9.98 -0.33 -14.25
CA PHE A 146 -9.89 -0.43 -12.79
C PHE A 146 -8.63 -1.18 -12.36
N MET A 147 -8.43 -2.38 -12.91
CA MET A 147 -7.40 -3.33 -12.49
C MET A 147 -6.03 -3.05 -13.12
N GLY A 148 -5.97 -2.41 -14.29
CA GLY A 148 -4.76 -2.34 -15.10
C GLY A 148 -4.78 -3.32 -16.27
N CYS A 149 -3.75 -3.28 -17.11
CA CYS A 149 -3.72 -4.10 -18.33
C CYS A 149 -3.44 -5.58 -18.01
N PRO A 150 -3.82 -6.46 -18.94
CA PRO A 150 -3.49 -7.87 -18.87
C PRO A 150 -2.00 -8.16 -18.70
N PHE A 151 -1.65 -8.90 -17.67
CA PHE A 151 -0.33 -9.52 -17.55
C PHE A 151 -0.29 -10.78 -18.43
N LYS A 152 0.64 -10.80 -19.39
CA LYS A 152 0.91 -11.94 -20.25
C LYS A 152 2.40 -12.28 -20.24
N THR A 153 2.69 -13.57 -20.11
CA THR A 153 4.04 -14.10 -20.16
C THR A 153 4.73 -13.74 -21.48
N GLY A 154 5.94 -13.18 -21.40
CA GLY A 154 6.72 -12.78 -22.59
C GLY A 154 6.39 -11.38 -23.11
N GLU A 155 5.39 -10.71 -22.55
CA GLU A 155 5.01 -9.34 -22.90
C GLU A 155 5.35 -8.38 -21.75
N TYR A 156 5.76 -7.16 -22.11
CA TYR A 156 6.00 -6.08 -21.15
C TYR A 156 5.06 -4.92 -21.47
N GLU A 157 4.07 -4.73 -20.59
CA GLU A 157 3.18 -3.57 -20.59
C GLU A 157 2.99 -3.15 -19.13
N GLU A 158 3.36 -1.91 -18.80
CA GLU A 158 3.10 -1.32 -17.49
C GLU A 158 2.03 -0.24 -17.64
N CYS A 159 0.93 -0.39 -16.92
CA CYS A 159 -0.19 0.53 -17.01
C CYS A 159 -1.00 0.48 -15.70
N PRO A 160 -0.48 1.12 -14.64
CA PRO A 160 -1.30 1.33 -13.44
C PRO A 160 -2.53 2.13 -13.84
N LYS A 161 -3.70 1.70 -13.37
CA LYS A 161 -4.98 2.38 -13.63
C LYS A 161 -5.71 2.62 -12.32
N SER A 162 -6.67 3.55 -12.36
CA SER A 162 -7.60 3.81 -11.26
C SER A 162 -6.86 3.85 -9.92
N ILE A 163 -7.14 2.93 -9.00
CA ILE A 163 -6.68 2.91 -7.62
C ILE A 163 -5.18 2.73 -7.50
N GLU A 164 -4.54 1.84 -8.28
CA GLU A 164 -3.09 1.66 -8.20
C GLU A 164 -2.37 2.99 -8.48
N TRP A 165 -2.87 3.75 -9.47
CA TRP A 165 -2.31 5.06 -9.79
C TRP A 165 -2.56 6.07 -8.67
N ALA A 166 -3.83 6.25 -8.28
CA ALA A 166 -4.26 7.05 -7.15
C ALA A 166 -5.64 6.54 -6.71
N PRO A 167 -5.89 6.35 -5.41
CA PRO A 167 -5.13 6.86 -4.26
C PRO A 167 -4.12 5.89 -3.65
N HIS A 168 -3.64 4.84 -4.34
CA HIS A 168 -2.63 3.94 -3.76
C HIS A 168 -1.20 4.53 -3.73
N ASN A 169 -0.62 4.86 -4.89
CA ASN A 169 0.77 5.33 -4.95
C ASN A 169 1.05 6.63 -4.17
N PRO A 170 0.12 7.61 -4.11
CA PRO A 170 0.41 8.88 -3.46
C PRO A 170 0.61 8.76 -1.94
N PRO A 171 -0.26 8.08 -1.14
CA PRO A 171 -0.01 7.82 0.28
C PRO A 171 1.30 7.11 0.60
N HIS A 172 1.74 6.17 -0.26
CA HIS A 172 3.08 5.57 -0.13
C HIS A 172 4.17 6.63 -0.14
N THR A 173 4.13 7.51 -1.13
CA THR A 173 5.13 8.58 -1.30
C THR A 173 4.96 9.67 -0.24
N TRP A 174 3.73 10.07 0.07
CA TRP A 174 3.38 11.06 1.08
C TRP A 174 3.98 10.66 2.42
N LEU A 175 3.72 9.43 2.88
CA LEU A 175 4.13 9.01 4.22
C LEU A 175 5.65 8.78 4.37
N GLY A 176 6.33 8.28 3.34
CA GLY A 176 7.77 7.96 3.41
C GLY A 176 8.65 9.20 3.65
N SER A 177 9.72 9.08 4.44
CA SER A 177 10.55 10.23 4.84
C SER A 177 11.35 10.84 3.68
N PRO A 178 11.34 12.17 3.47
CA PRO A 178 12.16 12.85 2.46
C PRO A 178 13.66 12.70 2.70
N GLU A 179 14.07 12.47 3.95
CA GLU A 179 15.48 12.41 4.37
C GLU A 179 16.15 11.06 4.07
N ILE A 180 15.36 10.07 3.66
CA ILE A 180 15.83 8.72 3.37
C ILE A 180 15.74 8.45 1.88
N ASP A 181 16.80 7.90 1.31
CA ASP A 181 16.83 7.57 -0.12
C ASP A 181 15.63 6.71 -0.53
N GLY A 182 15.01 7.08 -1.65
CA GLY A 182 13.78 6.46 -2.13
C GLY A 182 12.52 6.73 -1.28
N ARG A 183 12.59 7.58 -0.25
CA ARG A 183 11.53 7.78 0.76
C ARG A 183 11.14 6.49 1.46
N GLN A 184 12.12 5.64 1.76
CA GLN A 184 11.88 4.46 2.59
C GLN A 184 11.23 4.88 3.93
N ASP A 185 10.40 4.05 4.55
CA ASP A 185 10.01 2.71 4.09
C ASP A 185 8.85 2.76 3.07
N MET A 186 7.72 3.38 3.43
CA MET A 186 6.49 3.40 2.61
C MET A 186 6.68 3.90 1.17
N GLY A 187 7.62 4.80 0.89
CA GLY A 187 7.84 5.37 -0.45
C GLY A 187 8.60 4.48 -1.42
N ALA A 188 9.09 3.31 -1.00
CA ALA A 188 9.87 2.40 -1.84
C ALA A 188 9.35 0.95 -1.77
N PHE A 189 9.04 0.35 -2.92
CA PHE A 189 8.45 -1.00 -2.97
C PHE A 189 9.25 -2.08 -2.23
N TYR A 190 10.58 -2.04 -2.25
CA TYR A 190 11.40 -3.04 -1.54
C TYR A 190 11.38 -2.91 -0.02
N ALA A 191 10.88 -1.77 0.49
CA ALA A 191 10.95 -1.39 1.88
C ALA A 191 9.57 -1.17 2.51
N ALA A 192 8.55 -0.83 1.73
CA ALA A 192 7.25 -0.37 2.22
C ALA A 192 6.64 -1.27 3.31
N ALA A 193 6.69 -2.60 3.13
CA ALA A 193 6.15 -3.56 4.08
C ALA A 193 6.87 -3.62 5.45
N ARG A 194 8.00 -2.92 5.63
CA ARG A 194 8.69 -2.77 6.92
C ARG A 194 7.90 -1.88 7.88
N ASP A 195 7.14 -0.94 7.32
CA ASP A 195 6.21 -0.10 8.07
C ASP A 195 4.89 -0.85 8.29
N LEU A 196 4.42 -0.97 9.53
CA LEU A 196 3.18 -1.70 9.84
C LEU A 196 1.93 -1.05 9.26
N ILE A 197 1.95 0.25 8.91
CA ILE A 197 0.81 0.89 8.26
C ILE A 197 0.63 0.46 6.81
N PHE A 198 1.65 -0.12 6.17
CA PHE A 198 1.55 -0.74 4.85
C PHE A 198 0.35 -1.68 4.76
N TYR A 199 0.19 -2.55 5.76
CA TYR A 199 -0.88 -3.55 5.77
C TYR A 199 -2.26 -2.90 5.89
N ALA A 200 -2.40 -1.83 6.66
CA ALA A 200 -3.66 -1.09 6.76
C ALA A 200 -3.96 -0.24 5.51
N HIS A 201 -2.92 0.33 4.89
CA HIS A 201 -3.05 1.03 3.61
C HIS A 201 -3.54 0.10 2.50
N HIS A 202 -3.02 -1.13 2.42
CA HIS A 202 -3.51 -2.11 1.44
C HIS A 202 -4.86 -2.72 1.83
N SER A 203 -5.23 -2.75 3.11
CA SER A 203 -6.53 -3.32 3.56
C SER A 203 -7.73 -2.46 3.14
N ILE A 204 -7.58 -1.15 2.92
CA ILE A 204 -8.64 -0.32 2.31
C ILE A 204 -8.72 -0.51 0.79
N VAL A 205 -7.61 -0.87 0.13
CA VAL A 205 -7.59 -1.19 -1.31
C VAL A 205 -8.25 -2.55 -1.58
N ASP A 206 -8.23 -3.45 -0.59
CA ASP A 206 -8.95 -4.73 -0.60
C ASP A 206 -9.96 -4.78 0.55
N PRO A 207 -11.09 -4.04 0.47
CA PRO A 207 -12.09 -4.09 1.52
C PRO A 207 -12.68 -5.49 1.55
N GLN A 208 -12.25 -6.30 2.52
CA GLN A 208 -12.90 -7.55 2.82
C GLN A 208 -14.32 -7.19 3.26
N GLY A 209 -15.31 -7.57 2.46
CA GLY A 209 -16.70 -7.38 2.81
C GLY A 209 -16.96 -8.11 4.12
N PHE A 210 -17.20 -7.35 5.19
CA PHE A 210 -17.77 -7.86 6.43
C PHE A 210 -19.25 -8.20 6.22
#